data_AF-A0A839E3L8-F1
#
_entry.id   AF-A0A839E3L8-F1
#
_cell.length_a   1.000
_cell.length_b   1.000
_cell.length_c   1.000
_cell.angle_alpha   90.00
_cell.angle_beta   90.00
_cell.angle_gamma   90.00
#
_symmetry.space_group_name_H-M   'P 1'
#
loop_
_entity.id
_entity.type
_entity.pdbx_description
1 polymer ?
#
loop_
_entity_poly.entity_id
_entity_poly.type
_entity_poly.pdbx_seq_one_letter_code
_entity_poly.pdbx_strand_id
1 'polypeptide(L)'
;MTGQERSPEAEFLARLDGLTTDISGTARVSLAEMPGRMSLSRYRELAATRGGTVEGISRSGGSLHFQVKRARTSATTQRLGPEFLSGPSLTELRDSPPAREEAARVLRETSVDVLSDAVLDAVRGRHLAWRRKVVRFGWLSALPAVFAFTGFLAPDLWRDGHTGAGNVLAIASLVSVVLFAVLLPLPIRFEKSRKAAIGDYKSAYERVVSAALVPSGRSRE
;
A
#
# COMPACT_ATOMS: atom_id res chain seq x y z
N MET A 1 -43.65 -9.75 20.92
CA MET A 1 -44.60 -9.70 19.79
C MET A 1 -44.61 -8.25 19.32
N THR A 2 -44.07 -7.86 18.17
CA THR A 2 -44.23 -8.39 16.81
C THR A 2 -42.91 -8.32 16.04
N GLY A 3 -42.48 -9.46 15.49
CA GLY A 3 -41.38 -9.53 14.52
C GLY A 3 -41.84 -8.93 13.22
N GLN A 4 -41.37 -7.72 12.92
CA GLN A 4 -41.50 -7.15 11.60
C GLN A 4 -40.49 -7.87 10.72
N GLU A 5 -40.94 -8.88 9.95
CA GLU A 5 -40.15 -9.52 8.91
C GLU A 5 -39.63 -8.41 7.98
N ARG A 6 -38.38 -7.99 8.20
CA ARG A 6 -37.74 -7.04 7.30
C ARG A 6 -37.59 -7.75 5.97
N SER A 7 -38.26 -7.23 4.94
CA SER A 7 -38.11 -7.70 3.58
C SER A 7 -36.62 -7.81 3.23
N PRO A 8 -36.17 -8.89 2.58
CA PRO A 8 -34.77 -9.08 2.19
C PRO A 8 -34.24 -7.94 1.32
N GLU A 9 -35.13 -7.22 0.61
CA GLU A 9 -34.83 -5.97 -0.12
C GLU A 9 -34.43 -4.84 0.84
N ALA A 10 -35.25 -4.60 1.87
CA ALA A 10 -35.06 -3.50 2.81
C ALA A 10 -33.81 -3.71 3.66
N GLU A 11 -33.50 -4.96 4.02
CA GLU A 11 -32.28 -5.26 4.78
C GLU A 11 -31.01 -5.11 3.92
N PHE A 12 -31.06 -5.56 2.66
CA PHE A 12 -29.94 -5.36 1.74
C PHE A 12 -29.66 -3.88 1.51
N LEU A 13 -30.70 -3.07 1.30
CA LEU A 13 -30.57 -1.63 1.12
C LEU A 13 -30.07 -0.93 2.39
N ALA A 14 -30.59 -1.29 3.57
CA ALA A 14 -30.13 -0.71 4.85
C ALA A 14 -28.65 -1.01 5.11
N ARG A 15 -28.19 -2.24 4.82
CA ARG A 15 -26.76 -2.58 4.91
C ARG A 15 -25.95 -1.86 3.82
N LEU A 16 -26.48 -1.71 2.62
CA LEU A 16 -25.81 -0.98 1.54
C LEU A 16 -25.66 0.52 1.85
N ASP A 17 -26.64 1.13 2.51
CA ASP A 17 -26.61 2.55 2.91
C ASP A 17 -25.67 2.81 4.10
N GLY A 18 -25.54 1.86 5.03
CA GLY A 18 -24.67 1.96 6.20
C GLY A 18 -23.22 1.49 6.00
N LEU A 19 -22.83 1.06 4.80
CA LEU A 19 -21.49 0.55 4.54
C LEU A 19 -20.49 1.68 4.23
N THR A 20 -19.48 1.79 5.09
CA THR A 20 -18.21 2.44 4.76
C THR A 20 -17.44 1.52 3.81
N THR A 21 -17.11 2.03 2.62
CA THR A 21 -16.27 1.33 1.64
C THR A 21 -14.89 1.08 2.24
N ASP A 22 -14.36 -0.12 2.02
CA ASP A 22 -12.95 -0.40 2.27
C ASP A 22 -12.07 0.48 1.36
N ILE A 23 -10.78 0.56 1.66
CA ILE A 23 -9.73 1.32 0.97
C ILE A 23 -9.69 1.00 -0.55
N SER A 24 -10.22 -0.17 -0.94
CA SER A 24 -10.40 -0.63 -2.32
C SER A 24 -11.61 -0.04 -3.07
N GLY A 25 -12.47 0.75 -2.41
CA GLY A 25 -13.76 1.20 -2.96
C GLY A 25 -14.80 0.09 -3.08
N THR A 26 -14.49 -1.10 -2.56
CA THR A 26 -15.41 -2.24 -2.47
C THR A 26 -15.95 -2.35 -1.05
N ALA A 27 -17.21 -2.76 -0.92
CA ALA A 27 -17.87 -2.98 0.35
C ALA A 27 -18.41 -4.41 0.38
N ARG A 28 -18.19 -5.12 1.48
CA ARG A 28 -18.69 -6.48 1.68
C ARG A 28 -20.05 -6.41 2.38
N VAL A 29 -21.13 -6.63 1.63
CA VAL A 29 -22.46 -6.81 2.21
C VAL A 29 -22.59 -8.28 2.58
N SER A 30 -22.66 -8.60 3.87
CA SER A 30 -22.98 -9.96 4.32
C SER A 30 -24.46 -9.99 4.67
N LEU A 31 -25.24 -10.93 4.12
CA LEU A 31 -26.61 -11.20 4.54
C LEU A 31 -26.63 -12.55 5.26
N ALA A 32 -27.28 -12.60 6.42
CA ALA A 32 -27.60 -13.85 7.09
C ALA A 32 -28.62 -14.64 6.25
N GLU A 33 -28.70 -15.94 6.47
CA GLU A 33 -29.66 -16.79 5.77
C GLU A 33 -31.10 -16.36 6.09
N MET A 34 -31.81 -15.83 5.09
CA MET A 34 -33.20 -15.39 5.24
C MET A 34 -34.15 -16.26 4.41
N PRO A 35 -35.33 -16.61 4.94
CA PRO A 35 -36.41 -17.21 4.16
C PRO A 35 -36.94 -16.15 3.18
N GLY A 36 -36.98 -16.47 1.88
CA GLY A 36 -37.36 -15.52 0.83
C GLY A 36 -36.18 -14.94 0.04
N ARG A 37 -35.23 -15.79 -0.37
CA ARG A 37 -34.10 -15.36 -1.22
C ARG A 37 -34.61 -14.73 -2.52
N MET A 38 -34.18 -13.51 -2.80
CA MET A 38 -34.42 -12.88 -4.09
C MET A 38 -33.43 -13.37 -5.15
N SER A 39 -33.78 -13.22 -6.42
CA SER A 39 -32.89 -13.55 -7.52
C SER A 39 -31.63 -12.66 -7.52
N LEU A 40 -30.52 -13.21 -7.99
CA LEU A 40 -29.24 -12.47 -8.09
C LEU A 40 -29.33 -11.25 -9.00
N SER A 41 -30.16 -11.31 -10.04
CA SER A 41 -30.45 -10.17 -10.92
C SER A 41 -31.09 -9.02 -10.14
N ARG A 42 -31.98 -9.32 -9.19
CA ARG A 42 -32.64 -8.32 -8.36
C ARG A 42 -31.68 -7.61 -7.41
N TYR A 43 -30.71 -8.32 -6.83
CA TYR A 43 -29.64 -7.69 -6.02
C TYR A 43 -28.73 -6.78 -6.84
N ARG A 44 -28.41 -7.17 -8.09
CA ARG A 44 -27.63 -6.33 -9.01
C ARG A 44 -28.39 -5.07 -9.41
N GLU A 45 -29.68 -5.20 -9.70
CA GLU A 45 -30.56 -4.09 -10.02
C GLU A 45 -30.64 -3.09 -8.85
N LEU A 46 -30.89 -3.58 -7.64
CA LEU A 46 -30.96 -2.73 -6.44
C LEU A 46 -29.63 -2.02 -6.12
N ALA A 47 -28.50 -2.70 -6.30
CA ALA A 47 -27.19 -2.07 -6.17
C ALA A 47 -27.00 -0.98 -7.22
N ALA A 48 -27.39 -1.22 -8.48
CA ALA A 48 -27.29 -0.25 -9.56
C ALA A 48 -28.15 0.99 -9.32
N THR A 49 -29.37 0.84 -8.77
CA THR A 49 -30.25 1.97 -8.41
C THR A 49 -29.61 2.89 -7.36
N ARG A 50 -28.76 2.34 -6.48
CA ARG A 50 -27.99 3.10 -5.48
C ARG A 50 -26.57 3.45 -5.94
N GLY A 51 -26.31 3.35 -7.24
CA GLY A 51 -25.03 3.71 -7.84
C GLY A 51 -23.90 2.80 -7.41
N GLY A 52 -24.11 1.49 -7.38
CA GLY A 52 -23.07 0.49 -7.14
C GLY A 52 -23.18 -0.74 -8.04
N THR A 53 -22.08 -1.46 -8.20
CA THR A 53 -21.95 -2.65 -9.05
C THR A 53 -21.53 -3.84 -8.22
N VAL A 54 -22.23 -4.98 -8.34
CA VAL A 54 -21.86 -6.21 -7.64
C VAL A 54 -20.78 -6.95 -8.45
N GLU A 55 -19.55 -7.00 -7.94
CA GLU A 55 -18.39 -7.62 -8.62
C GLU A 55 -18.26 -9.12 -8.31
N GLY A 56 -18.70 -9.56 -7.13
CA GLY A 56 -18.51 -10.94 -6.69
C GLY A 56 -19.50 -11.39 -5.63
N ILE A 57 -19.78 -12.69 -5.60
CA ILE A 57 -20.64 -13.32 -4.60
C ILE A 57 -19.91 -14.53 -4.04
N SER A 58 -19.82 -14.62 -2.72
CA SER A 58 -19.29 -15.80 -2.01
C SER A 58 -20.28 -16.26 -0.96
N ARG A 59 -20.33 -17.57 -0.74
CA ARG A 59 -21.12 -18.17 0.34
C ARG A 59 -20.15 -18.75 1.37
N SER A 60 -20.34 -18.39 2.63
CA SER A 60 -19.56 -18.95 3.74
C SER A 60 -20.43 -19.01 4.98
N GLY A 61 -20.43 -20.17 5.67
CA GLY A 61 -21.14 -20.34 6.94
C GLY A 61 -22.63 -19.97 6.92
N GLY A 62 -23.38 -20.37 5.89
CA GLY A 62 -24.81 -20.03 5.74
C GLY A 62 -25.10 -18.58 5.33
N SER A 63 -24.10 -17.70 5.33
CA SER A 63 -24.25 -16.31 4.94
C SER A 63 -23.90 -16.10 3.46
N LEU A 64 -24.58 -15.15 2.84
CA LEU A 64 -24.31 -14.73 1.47
C LEU A 64 -23.57 -13.40 1.49
N HIS A 65 -22.38 -13.37 0.91
CA HIS A 65 -21.54 -12.19 0.85
C HIS A 65 -21.52 -11.63 -0.56
N PHE A 66 -21.86 -10.36 -0.70
CA PHE A 66 -21.74 -9.60 -1.94
C PHE A 66 -20.56 -8.63 -1.82
N GLN A 67 -19.73 -8.59 -2.85
CA GLN A 67 -18.76 -7.51 -3.05
C GLN A 67 -19.41 -6.45 -3.94
N VAL A 68 -19.66 -5.27 -3.39
CA VAL A 68 -20.32 -4.17 -4.09
C VAL A 68 -19.35 -3.00 -4.20
N LYS A 69 -19.17 -2.47 -5.41
CA LYS A 69 -18.34 -1.32 -5.72
C LYS A 69 -19.21 -0.10 -6.02
N ARG A 70 -19.10 0.98 -5.26
CA ARG A 70 -19.91 2.20 -5.50
C ARG A 70 -19.32 3.02 -6.66
N ALA A 71 -20.19 3.44 -7.58
CA ALA A 71 -19.92 4.23 -8.78
C ALA A 71 -19.74 5.74 -8.53
N ARG A 72 -19.92 6.22 -7.29
CA ARG A 72 -19.76 7.65 -6.92
C ARG A 72 -18.77 7.94 -5.80
N THR A 73 -18.26 6.93 -5.11
CA THR A 73 -16.90 7.06 -4.59
C THR A 73 -16.04 7.06 -5.82
N SER A 74 -15.44 8.20 -6.15
CA SER A 74 -14.14 8.17 -6.81
C SER A 74 -13.40 7.08 -6.03
N ALA A 75 -13.20 5.92 -6.66
CA ALA A 75 -12.13 5.08 -6.21
C ALA A 75 -10.98 6.08 -6.29
N THR A 76 -10.56 6.62 -5.14
CA THR A 76 -9.17 7.02 -5.01
C THR A 76 -8.52 5.70 -5.30
N THR A 77 -8.21 5.50 -6.58
CA THR A 77 -7.61 4.30 -7.08
C THR A 77 -6.23 4.40 -6.46
N GLN A 78 -6.11 4.00 -5.19
CA GLN A 78 -4.97 3.24 -4.72
C GLN A 78 -5.00 1.91 -5.50
N ARG A 79 -5.01 1.98 -6.84
CA ARG A 79 -4.01 1.25 -7.58
C ARG A 79 -2.75 1.63 -6.85
N LEU A 80 -2.19 0.65 -6.16
CA LEU A 80 -0.80 0.65 -5.77
C LEU A 80 0.00 0.99 -7.05
N GLY A 81 0.10 2.28 -7.35
CA GLY A 81 1.22 2.83 -8.06
C GLY A 81 2.46 2.38 -7.32
N PRO A 82 3.61 2.37 -8.00
CA PRO A 82 4.81 1.79 -7.41
C PRO A 82 4.96 2.36 -6.00
N GLU A 83 5.18 1.49 -5.00
CA GLU A 83 4.99 1.72 -3.54
C GLU A 83 5.56 3.04 -2.96
N PHE A 84 6.25 3.84 -3.77
CA PHE A 84 6.79 5.16 -3.51
C PHE A 84 5.94 6.37 -3.96
N LEU A 85 4.90 6.21 -4.80
CA LEU A 85 4.00 7.29 -5.23
C LEU A 85 2.64 7.20 -4.53
N SER A 86 2.16 8.32 -4.01
CA SER A 86 0.83 8.45 -3.42
C SER A 86 0.00 9.43 -4.26
N GLY A 87 -1.17 9.03 -4.75
CA GLY A 87 -2.09 9.93 -5.45
C GLY A 87 -2.81 9.29 -6.65
N PRO A 88 -3.53 10.14 -7.44
CA PRO A 88 -4.26 9.75 -8.66
C PRO A 88 -3.38 9.01 -9.66
N SER A 89 -3.95 8.12 -10.47
CA SER A 89 -3.17 7.39 -11.48
C SER A 89 -2.63 8.32 -12.60
N LEU A 90 -1.56 7.93 -13.30
CA LEU A 90 -1.06 8.71 -14.45
C LEU A 90 -2.14 8.95 -15.51
N THR A 91 -3.02 7.98 -15.71
CA THR A 91 -4.19 8.11 -16.59
C THR A 91 -5.14 9.20 -16.11
N GLU A 92 -5.48 9.25 -14.81
CA GLU A 92 -6.32 10.30 -14.24
C GLU A 92 -5.67 11.68 -14.33
N LEU A 93 -4.34 11.76 -14.18
CA LEU A 93 -3.59 13.02 -14.34
C LEU A 93 -3.54 13.46 -15.81
N ARG A 94 -3.42 12.55 -16.77
CA ARG A 94 -3.44 12.88 -18.21
C ARG A 94 -4.78 13.46 -18.64
N ASP A 95 -5.87 13.00 -18.04
CA ASP A 95 -7.22 13.48 -18.34
C ASP A 95 -7.52 14.85 -17.72
N SER A 96 -6.69 15.32 -16.78
CA SER A 96 -6.82 16.60 -16.10
C SER A 96 -6.06 17.73 -16.85
N PRO A 97 -6.75 18.75 -17.39
CA PRO A 97 -6.10 19.92 -17.99
C PRO A 97 -5.05 20.62 -17.10
N PRO A 98 -5.34 20.95 -15.82
CA PRO A 98 -4.34 21.62 -14.97
C PRO A 98 -3.12 20.73 -14.67
N ALA A 99 -3.29 19.41 -14.62
CA ALA A 99 -2.17 18.49 -14.41
C ALA A 99 -1.27 18.39 -15.66
N ARG A 100 -1.83 18.46 -16.87
CA ARG A 100 -1.03 18.49 -18.12
C ARG A 100 -0.24 19.77 -18.27
N GLU A 101 -0.81 20.92 -17.90
CA GLU A 101 -0.11 22.20 -17.93
C GLU A 101 1.07 22.21 -16.95
N GLU A 102 0.86 21.73 -15.73
CA GLU A 102 1.93 21.65 -14.74
C GLU A 102 2.98 20.61 -15.13
N ALA A 103 2.58 19.46 -15.69
CA ALA A 103 3.51 18.47 -16.21
C ALA A 103 4.39 19.02 -17.34
N ALA A 104 3.83 19.82 -18.25
CA ALA A 104 4.59 20.51 -19.29
C ALA A 104 5.56 21.56 -18.71
N ARG A 105 5.17 22.25 -17.64
CA ARG A 105 6.04 23.18 -16.91
C ARG A 105 7.20 22.44 -16.24
N VAL A 106 6.91 21.36 -15.55
CA VAL A 106 7.92 20.50 -14.90
C VAL A 106 8.88 19.90 -15.92
N LEU A 107 8.39 19.46 -17.09
CA LEU A 107 9.24 18.98 -18.17
C LEU A 107 10.23 20.05 -18.64
N ARG A 108 9.81 21.32 -18.74
CA ARG A 108 10.72 22.42 -19.11
C ARG A 108 11.73 22.74 -18.02
N GLU A 109 11.35 22.68 -16.75
CA GLU A 109 12.21 23.04 -15.62
C GLU A 109 13.21 21.95 -15.26
N THR A 110 12.80 20.69 -15.34
CA THR A 110 13.55 19.54 -14.80
C THR A 110 13.98 18.54 -15.87
N SER A 111 13.51 18.69 -17.11
CA SER A 111 13.69 17.72 -18.21
C SER A 111 13.11 16.33 -17.92
N VAL A 112 12.21 16.21 -16.92
CA VAL A 112 11.55 14.95 -16.56
C VAL A 112 10.11 14.97 -17.05
N ASP A 113 9.75 14.02 -17.91
CA ASP A 113 8.36 13.80 -18.29
C ASP A 113 7.66 12.92 -17.24
N VAL A 114 6.95 13.58 -16.33
CA VAL A 114 6.24 12.97 -15.20
C VAL A 114 5.04 12.14 -15.65
N LEU A 115 4.44 12.47 -16.80
CA LEU A 115 3.26 11.78 -17.30
C LEU A 115 3.61 10.63 -18.24
N SER A 116 4.89 10.38 -18.55
CA SER A 116 5.32 9.28 -19.42
C SER A 116 5.42 7.94 -18.69
N ASP A 117 4.78 6.91 -19.26
CA ASP A 117 4.87 5.55 -18.73
C ASP A 117 6.31 4.99 -18.82
N ALA A 118 7.06 5.35 -19.87
CA ALA A 118 8.44 4.91 -20.05
C ALA A 118 9.37 5.48 -18.97
N VAL A 119 9.18 6.75 -18.59
CA VAL A 119 9.95 7.38 -17.51
C VAL A 119 9.58 6.76 -16.16
N LEU A 120 8.28 6.53 -15.92
CA LEU A 120 7.81 5.85 -14.72
C LEU A 120 8.42 4.44 -14.60
N ASP A 121 8.43 3.65 -15.68
CA ASP A 121 9.01 2.31 -15.69
C ASP A 121 10.53 2.33 -15.47
N ALA A 122 11.25 3.30 -16.05
CA ALA A 122 12.68 3.47 -15.81
C ALA A 122 13.00 3.85 -14.35
N VAL A 123 12.19 4.72 -13.73
CA VAL A 123 12.31 5.08 -12.30
C VAL A 123 11.96 3.88 -11.43
N ARG A 124 10.91 3.13 -11.78
CA ARG A 124 10.51 1.90 -11.08
C ARG A 124 11.60 0.83 -11.13
N GLY A 125 12.22 0.61 -12.28
CA GLY A 125 13.34 -0.31 -12.45
C GLY A 125 14.51 0.07 -11.54
N ARG A 126 14.87 1.36 -11.49
CA ARG A 126 15.89 1.89 -10.57
C ARG A 126 15.50 1.70 -9.10
N HIS A 127 14.26 2.00 -8.72
CA HIS A 127 13.75 1.78 -7.37
C HIS A 127 13.89 0.31 -6.93
N LEU A 128 13.43 -0.62 -7.78
CA LEU A 128 13.46 -2.05 -7.51
C LEU A 128 14.90 -2.60 -7.45
N ALA A 129 15.80 -2.09 -8.29
CA ALA A 129 17.21 -2.45 -8.23
C ALA A 129 17.84 -2.04 -6.89
N TRP A 130 17.58 -0.82 -6.43
CA TRP A 130 18.04 -0.35 -5.11
C TRP A 130 17.37 -1.09 -3.95
N ARG A 131 16.05 -1.34 -4.02
CA ARG A 131 15.32 -2.11 -3.00
C ARG A 131 15.92 -3.51 -2.82
N ARG A 132 16.24 -4.20 -3.92
CA ARG A 132 16.91 -5.51 -3.87
C ARG A 132 18.28 -5.43 -3.19
N LYS A 133 19.07 -4.38 -3.46
CA LYS A 133 20.34 -4.14 -2.78
C LYS A 133 20.13 -3.89 -1.29
N VAL A 134 19.22 -2.99 -0.91
CA VAL A 134 18.89 -2.69 0.50
C VAL A 134 18.48 -3.96 1.25
N VAL A 135 17.57 -4.76 0.70
CA VAL A 135 17.12 -6.01 1.34
C VAL A 135 18.27 -7.00 1.47
N ARG A 136 19.05 -7.21 0.41
CA ARG A 136 20.19 -8.15 0.43
C ARG A 136 21.23 -7.76 1.47
N PHE A 137 21.63 -6.49 1.52
CA PHE A 137 22.62 -6.02 2.48
C PHE A 137 22.07 -5.86 3.89
N GLY A 138 20.77 -5.57 4.03
CA GLY A 138 20.06 -5.62 5.31
C GLY A 138 20.10 -7.03 5.91
N TRP A 139 19.77 -8.05 5.11
CA TRP A 139 19.87 -9.46 5.52
C TRP A 139 21.29 -9.86 5.90
N LEU A 140 22.29 -9.48 5.08
CA LEU A 140 23.70 -9.75 5.37
C LEU A 140 24.17 -9.08 6.67
N SER A 141 23.68 -7.89 6.98
CA SER A 141 23.97 -7.22 8.25
C SER A 141 23.22 -7.85 9.45
N ALA A 142 22.03 -8.39 9.24
CA ALA A 142 21.24 -8.97 10.33
C ALA A 142 21.86 -10.26 10.90
N LEU A 143 22.53 -11.06 10.06
CA LEU A 143 23.11 -12.34 10.47
C LEU A 143 24.14 -12.21 11.61
N PRO A 144 25.18 -11.36 11.52
CA PRO A 144 26.10 -11.13 12.64
C PRO A 144 25.41 -10.51 13.86
N ALA A 145 24.38 -9.67 13.67
CA ALA A 145 23.66 -9.07 14.79
C ALA A 145 22.89 -10.12 15.60
N VAL A 146 22.21 -11.06 14.94
CA VAL A 146 21.51 -12.17 15.60
C VAL A 146 22.51 -13.06 16.36
N PHE A 147 23.67 -13.35 15.76
CA PHE A 147 24.70 -14.14 16.42
C PHE A 147 25.28 -13.43 17.65
N ALA A 148 25.61 -12.14 17.53
CA ALA A 148 26.05 -11.33 18.67
C ALA A 148 25.00 -11.29 19.80
N PHE A 149 23.72 -11.18 19.43
CA PHE A 149 22.61 -11.20 20.38
C PHE A 149 22.49 -12.55 21.10
N THR A 150 22.66 -13.68 20.41
CA THR A 150 22.69 -14.99 21.06
C THR A 150 23.87 -15.15 22.03
N GLY A 151 25.03 -14.58 21.70
CA GLY A 151 26.18 -14.56 22.61
C GLY A 151 25.94 -13.71 23.86
N PHE A 152 25.18 -12.63 23.73
CA PHE A 152 24.79 -11.77 24.86
C PHE A 152 23.74 -12.44 25.77
N LEU A 153 22.82 -13.21 25.20
CA LEU A 153 21.75 -13.89 25.95
C LEU A 153 22.17 -15.18 26.65
N ALA A 154 23.41 -15.64 26.50
CA ALA A 154 23.89 -16.88 27.09
C ALA A 154 24.94 -16.68 28.21
N PRO A 155 24.67 -15.87 29.26
CA PRO A 155 25.61 -15.70 30.38
C PRO A 155 25.74 -16.98 31.23
N ASP A 156 24.78 -17.90 31.15
CA ASP A 156 24.75 -19.15 31.93
C ASP A 156 25.96 -20.06 31.62
N LEU A 157 26.55 -19.95 30.41
CA LEU A 157 27.78 -20.66 30.03
C LEU A 157 28.99 -20.31 30.92
N TRP A 158 29.03 -19.11 31.50
CA TRP A 158 30.06 -18.74 32.48
C TRP A 158 29.71 -19.17 33.90
N ARG A 159 28.43 -19.39 34.19
CA ARG A 159 27.92 -19.78 35.51
C ARG A 159 28.16 -21.27 35.80
N ASP A 160 28.15 -22.10 34.76
CA ASP A 160 28.33 -23.55 34.86
C ASP A 160 29.81 -24.02 34.87
N GLY A 161 30.77 -23.08 34.93
CA GLY A 161 32.20 -23.40 35.01
C GLY A 161 32.87 -23.74 33.67
N HIS A 162 32.14 -23.64 32.54
CA HIS A 162 32.66 -23.84 31.19
C HIS A 162 33.36 -22.59 30.64
N THR A 163 34.39 -22.10 31.36
CA THR A 163 35.13 -20.86 31.03
C THR A 163 35.75 -20.85 29.63
N GLY A 164 36.20 -22.01 29.12
CA GLY A 164 36.70 -22.15 27.75
C GLY A 164 35.64 -21.90 26.68
N ALA A 165 34.43 -22.46 26.85
CA ALA A 165 33.32 -22.28 25.92
C ALA A 165 32.76 -20.85 25.98
N GLY A 166 32.65 -20.27 27.18
CA GLY A 166 32.24 -18.87 27.38
C GLY A 166 33.20 -17.88 26.72
N ASN A 167 34.52 -18.09 26.85
CA ASN A 167 35.51 -17.21 26.21
C ASN A 167 35.48 -17.28 24.68
N VAL A 168 35.32 -18.48 24.10
CA VAL A 168 35.18 -18.63 22.64
C VAL A 168 33.90 -17.96 22.14
N LEU A 169 32.78 -18.13 22.85
CA LEU A 169 31.51 -17.47 22.53
C LEU A 169 31.63 -15.94 22.59
N ALA A 170 32.32 -15.41 23.61
CA ALA A 170 32.55 -13.98 23.77
C ALA A 170 33.40 -13.39 22.63
N ILE A 171 34.47 -14.08 22.24
CA ILE A 171 35.31 -13.66 21.11
C ILE A 171 34.49 -13.72 19.80
N ALA A 172 33.72 -14.80 19.58
CA ALA A 172 32.89 -14.94 18.38
C ALA A 172 31.76 -13.89 18.34
N SER A 173 31.17 -13.55 19.49
CA SER A 173 30.18 -12.49 19.63
C SER A 173 30.79 -11.12 19.34
N LEU A 174 31.98 -10.83 19.89
CA LEU A 174 32.70 -9.58 19.64
C LEU A 174 33.04 -9.41 18.16
N VAL A 175 33.57 -10.46 17.51
CA VAL A 175 33.82 -10.47 16.06
C VAL A 175 32.53 -10.21 15.28
N SER A 176 31.41 -10.79 15.71
CA SER A 176 30.11 -10.58 15.06
C SER A 176 29.57 -9.16 15.25
N VAL A 177 29.78 -8.54 16.41
CA VAL A 177 29.47 -7.12 16.65
C VAL A 177 30.29 -6.21 15.73
N VAL A 178 31.60 -6.46 15.62
CA VAL A 178 32.49 -5.69 14.73
C VAL A 178 32.05 -5.85 13.28
N LEU A 179 31.76 -7.08 12.85
CA LEU A 179 31.28 -7.37 11.50
C LEU A 179 29.93 -6.69 11.22
N PHE A 180 29.01 -6.69 12.18
CA PHE A 180 27.75 -5.95 12.09
C PHE A 180 27.98 -4.45 11.93
N ALA A 181 28.83 -3.86 12.77
CA ALA A 181 29.14 -2.43 12.73
C ALA A 181 29.75 -2.00 11.39
N VAL A 182 30.57 -2.86 10.76
CA VAL A 182 31.15 -2.63 9.44
C VAL A 182 30.10 -2.75 8.32
N LEU A 183 29.13 -3.66 8.45
CA LEU A 183 28.11 -3.92 7.43
C LEU A 183 26.91 -2.96 7.50
N LEU A 184 26.56 -2.47 8.68
CA LEU A 184 25.41 -1.59 8.94
C LEU A 184 25.34 -0.32 8.07
N PRO A 185 26.45 0.38 7.74
CA PRO A 185 26.40 1.58 6.92
C PRO A 185 25.95 1.32 5.47
N LEU A 186 26.13 0.10 4.96
CA LEU A 186 25.82 -0.25 3.57
C LEU A 186 24.31 -0.16 3.24
N PRO A 187 23.40 -0.84 3.97
CA PRO A 187 21.97 -0.71 3.71
C PRO A 187 21.47 0.73 3.90
N ILE A 188 22.02 1.47 4.87
CA ILE A 188 21.68 2.89 5.10
C ILE A 188 22.08 3.76 3.90
N ARG A 189 23.29 3.58 3.37
CA ARG A 189 23.76 4.29 2.17
C ARG A 189 22.90 3.96 0.96
N PHE A 190 22.57 2.69 0.74
CA PHE A 190 21.71 2.28 -0.37
C PHE A 190 20.28 2.80 -0.24
N GLU A 191 19.76 2.91 0.99
CA GLU A 191 18.46 3.52 1.25
C GLU A 191 18.47 5.02 0.93
N LYS A 192 19.55 5.73 1.29
CA LYS A 192 19.73 7.14 0.89
C LYS A 192 19.83 7.27 -0.63
N SER A 193 20.61 6.44 -1.30
CA SER A 193 20.72 6.43 -2.77
C SER A 193 19.39 6.09 -3.45
N ARG A 194 18.59 5.19 -2.87
CA ARG A 194 17.23 4.88 -3.34
C ARG A 194 16.34 6.10 -3.30
N LYS A 195 16.33 6.81 -2.16
CA LYS A 195 15.52 8.02 -1.98
C LYS A 195 15.97 9.13 -2.92
N ALA A 196 17.28 9.35 -3.07
CA ALA A 196 17.82 10.34 -4.00
C ALA A 196 17.46 10.03 -5.46
N ALA A 197 17.57 8.76 -5.89
CA ALA A 197 17.32 8.36 -7.27
C ALA A 197 15.85 8.52 -7.73
N ILE A 198 14.92 8.69 -6.79
CA ILE A 198 13.48 8.79 -7.05
C ILE A 198 12.95 10.15 -6.60
N GLY A 199 13.72 10.88 -5.78
CA GLY A 199 13.30 12.15 -5.17
C GLY A 199 12.84 13.16 -6.20
N ASP A 200 13.61 13.32 -7.28
CA ASP A 200 13.31 14.29 -8.35
C ASP A 200 12.02 13.94 -9.09
N TYR A 201 11.81 12.65 -9.40
CA TYR A 201 10.56 12.20 -10.03
C TYR A 201 9.37 12.31 -9.08
N LYS A 202 9.57 11.98 -7.80
CA LYS A 202 8.51 12.01 -6.80
C LYS A 202 8.05 13.44 -6.50
N SER A 203 8.98 14.38 -6.33
CA SER A 203 8.66 15.79 -6.07
C SER A 203 7.94 16.42 -7.28
N ALA A 204 8.40 16.11 -8.49
CA ALA A 204 7.77 16.49 -9.75
C ALA A 204 6.33 15.94 -9.85
N TYR A 205 6.14 14.66 -9.50
CA TYR A 205 4.83 14.03 -9.44
C TYR A 205 3.89 14.67 -8.41
N GLU A 206 4.37 14.92 -7.19
CA GLU A 206 3.59 15.58 -6.14
C GLU A 206 3.14 16.98 -6.56
N ARG A 207 3.98 17.72 -7.29
CA ARG A 207 3.61 19.03 -7.89
C ARG A 207 2.45 18.89 -8.86
N VAL A 208 2.54 17.95 -9.80
CA VAL A 208 1.49 17.70 -10.81
C VAL A 208 0.18 17.24 -10.14
N VAL A 209 0.27 16.37 -9.13
CA VAL A 209 -0.89 15.92 -8.34
C VAL A 209 -1.52 17.10 -7.59
N SER A 210 -0.71 17.97 -6.96
CA SER A 210 -1.23 19.14 -6.27
C SER A 210 -1.98 20.09 -7.22
N ALA A 211 -1.47 20.29 -8.43
CA ALA A 211 -2.14 21.09 -9.46
C ALA A 211 -3.46 20.46 -9.93
N ALA A 212 -3.54 19.13 -9.97
CA ALA A 212 -4.77 18.41 -10.31
C ALA A 212 -5.84 18.48 -9.21
N LEU A 213 -5.42 18.58 -7.94
CA LEU A 213 -6.31 18.57 -6.77
C LEU A 213 -6.74 19.97 -6.32
N VAL A 214 -6.01 21.02 -6.69
CA VAL A 214 -6.43 22.40 -6.45
C VAL A 214 -7.58 22.73 -7.41
N PRO A 215 -8.82 22.94 -6.92
CA PRO A 215 -9.92 23.30 -7.80
C PRO A 215 -9.60 24.66 -8.41
N SER A 216 -9.72 24.75 -9.74
CA SER A 216 -9.63 25.97 -10.55
C SER A 216 -10.82 26.90 -10.27
N GLY A 217 -10.96 27.29 -9.00
CA GLY A 217 -12.03 28.13 -8.42
C GLY A 217 -11.47 29.26 -7.57
N ARG A 218 -10.29 29.79 -7.90
CA ARG A 218 -9.96 31.21 -7.64
C ARG A 218 -9.86 31.94 -8.97
N SER A 219 -11.00 32.03 -9.65
CA SER A 219 -11.29 33.23 -10.42
C SER A 219 -12.07 34.16 -9.49
N ARG A 220 -11.58 35.41 -9.40
CA ARG A 220 -12.16 36.56 -8.69
C ARG A 220 -11.92 36.54 -7.16
N GLU A 221 -11.54 37.62 -6.51
CA GLU A 221 -11.70 39.07 -6.79
C GLU A 221 -10.44 39.85 -6.38
#